data_AF-A0A6P0TGZ0-F1
#
_entry.id   AF-A0A6P0TGZ0-F1
#
_cell.length_a   1.000
_cell.length_b   1.000
_cell.length_c   1.000
_cell.angle_alpha   90.00
_cell.angle_beta   90.00
_cell.angle_gamma   90.00
#
_symmetry.space_group_name_H-M   'P 1'
#
loop_
_entity.id
_entity.type
_entity.pdbx_description
1 polymer ?
#
loop_
_entity_poly.entity_id
_entity_poly.type
_entity_poly.pdbx_seq_one_letter_code
_entity_poly.pdbx_strand_id
1 'polypeptide(L)' 'METSVVTILRGDKPLKGKRVSFEFMGFLPGGVTQTFITNSSGQAYVHHKQKGRVKVYVDGNHSPHKTVATVPSSITVFLN' A
#
# COMPACT_ATOMS: atom_id res chain seq x y z
N MET A 1 -9.87 -14.17 -0.22
CA MET A 1 -9.27 -12.95 -0.79
C MET A 1 -9.51 -11.85 0.21
N GLU A 2 -8.46 -11.12 0.58
CA GLU A 2 -8.50 -10.12 1.66
C GLU A 2 -8.31 -8.73 1.06
N THR A 3 -8.79 -7.69 1.76
CA THR A 3 -8.66 -6.30 1.33
C THR A 3 -8.02 -5.48 2.43
N SER A 4 -7.11 -4.59 2.06
CA SER A 4 -6.54 -3.58 2.95
C SER A 4 -6.79 -2.20 2.39
N VAL A 5 -7.01 -1.22 3.26
CA VAL A 5 -7.22 0.16 2.86
C VAL A 5 -5.95 0.92 3.13
N VAL A 6 -5.39 1.55 2.11
CA VAL A 6 -4.19 2.38 2.22
C VAL A 6 -4.59 3.82 1.96
N THR A 7 -4.47 4.67 2.97
CA THR A 7 -4.70 6.11 2.87
C THR A 7 -3.36 6.82 2.69
N ILE A 8 -3.22 7.59 1.61
CA ILE A 8 -2.01 8.37 1.33
C ILE A 8 -2.28 9.83 1.64
N LEU A 9 -1.46 10.41 2.52
CA LEU A 9 -1.55 11.80 2.95
C LEU A 9 -0.24 12.55 2.65
N ARG A 10 -0.33 13.86 2.37
CA ARG A 10 0.80 14.81 2.46
C ARG A 10 0.38 15.93 3.41
N GLY A 11 1.01 15.97 4.58
CA GLY A 11 0.41 16.67 5.74
C GLY A 11 -0.99 16.11 6.01
N ASP A 12 -1.99 16.99 6.15
CA ASP A 12 -3.39 16.59 6.37
C ASP A 12 -4.18 16.38 5.06
N LYS A 13 -3.53 16.50 3.89
CA LYS A 13 -4.21 16.44 2.60
C LYS A 13 -4.17 15.04 2.00
N PRO A 14 -5.32 14.40 1.71
CA PRO A 14 -5.35 13.14 1.00
C PRO A 14 -4.89 13.29 -0.45
N LEU A 15 -4.11 12.32 -0.93
CA LEU A 15 -3.56 12.33 -2.29
C LEU A 15 -4.27 11.33 -3.20
N LYS A 16 -4.99 11.85 -4.19
CA LYS A 16 -5.62 11.08 -5.27
C LYS A 16 -4.59 10.64 -6.33
N GLY A 17 -4.87 9.53 -7.01
CA GLY A 17 -4.12 9.09 -8.19
C GLY A 17 -2.78 8.44 -7.88
N LYS A 18 -2.52 8.14 -6.61
CA LYS A 18 -1.28 7.50 -6.15
C LYS A 18 -1.33 6.01 -6.39
N ARG A 19 -0.23 5.48 -6.93
CA ARG A 19 -0.07 4.04 -7.23
C ARG A 19 0.40 3.33 -5.98
N VAL A 20 -0.34 2.32 -5.52
CA VAL A 20 -0.06 1.56 -4.30
C VAL A 20 0.12 0.08 -4.64
N SER A 21 1.16 -0.54 -4.11
CA SER A 21 1.38 -1.99 -4.18
C SER A 21 2.00 -2.53 -2.90
N PHE A 22 1.77 -3.82 -2.63
CA PHE A 22 2.38 -4.54 -1.51
C PHE A 22 3.42 -5.52 -2.00
N GLU A 23 4.56 -5.60 -1.33
CA GLU A 23 5.51 -6.70 -1.42
C GLU A 23 5.49 -7.46 -0.10
N PHE A 24 5.15 -8.75 -0.16
CA PHE A 24 5.09 -9.59 1.04
C PHE A 24 6.49 -9.94 1.53
N MET A 25 6.74 -9.65 2.81
CA MET A 25 8.01 -9.92 3.46
C MET A 25 7.98 -11.35 4.03
N GLY A 26 8.59 -12.29 3.31
CA GLY A 26 8.66 -13.71 3.69
C GLY A 26 9.97 -14.37 3.24
N PHE A 27 10.13 -15.65 3.60
CA PHE A 27 11.35 -16.42 3.31
C PHE A 27 11.52 -16.74 1.81
N LEU A 28 10.42 -16.79 1.07
CA LEU A 28 10.41 -16.79 -0.39
C LEU A 28 10.12 -15.37 -0.87
N PRO A 29 10.69 -14.92 -2.01
CA PRO A 29 10.41 -13.60 -2.57
C PRO A 29 8.89 -13.43 -2.72
N GLY A 30 8.30 -12.69 -1.79
CA GLY A 30 6.86 -12.56 -1.67
C GLY A 30 6.36 -11.71 -2.81
N GLY A 31 5.53 -12.31 -3.67
CA GLY A 31 5.03 -11.68 -4.87
C GLY A 31 4.49 -10.28 -4.60
N VAL A 32 4.76 -9.36 -5.52
CA VAL A 32 4.23 -8.00 -5.46
C VAL A 32 2.77 -8.04 -5.94
N THR A 33 1.87 -7.38 -5.23
CA THR A 33 0.49 -7.24 -5.70
C THR A 33 0.46 -6.42 -6.99
N GLN A 34 -0.64 -6.52 -7.74
CA GLN A 34 -0.93 -5.53 -8.76
C GLN A 34 -0.97 -4.10 -8.17
N THR A 35 -0.87 -3.11 -9.03
CA THR A 35 -0.98 -1.70 -8.62
C THR A 35 -2.44 -1.30 -8.44
N PHE A 36 -2.73 -0.63 -7.33
CA PHE A 36 -4.01 -0.03 -7.02
C PHE A 36 -3.87 1.50 -7.00
N ILE A 37 -4.94 2.22 -7.31
CA ILE A 37 -4.90 3.69 -7.43
C ILE A 37 -5.76 4.32 -6.33
N THR A 38 -5.24 5.35 -5.67
CA THR A 38 -6.02 6.08 -4.66
C THR A 38 -7.17 6.88 -5.27
N ASN A 39 -8.33 6.82 -4.63
CA ASN A 39 -9.52 7.59 -4.98
C ASN A 39 -9.40 9.08 -4.55
N SER A 40 -10.48 9.86 -4.70
CA SER A 40 -10.54 11.27 -4.29
C SER A 40 -10.31 11.52 -2.80
N SER A 41 -10.52 10.51 -1.95
CA SER A 41 -10.25 10.55 -0.52
C SER A 41 -8.84 10.07 -0.16
N GLY A 42 -7.98 9.83 -1.15
CA GLY A 42 -6.62 9.36 -0.93
C GLY A 42 -6.52 7.88 -0.57
N GLN A 43 -7.59 7.10 -0.73
CA GLN A 43 -7.65 5.70 -0.33
C GLN A 43 -7.49 4.75 -1.52
N ALA A 44 -6.61 3.76 -1.40
CA ALA A 44 -6.50 2.62 -2.30
C ALA A 44 -6.96 1.34 -1.59
N TYR A 45 -7.83 0.57 -2.26
CA TYR A 45 -8.32 -0.72 -1.78
C TYR A 45 -7.47 -1.82 -2.39
N VAL A 46 -6.55 -2.38 -1.62
CA VAL A 46 -5.55 -3.34 -2.09
C VAL A 46 -6.04 -4.74 -1.81
N HIS A 47 -6.37 -5.49 -2.87
CA HIS A 47 -6.76 -6.88 -2.79
C HIS A 47 -5.54 -7.80 -2.83
N HIS A 48 -5.52 -8.79 -1.94
CA HIS A 48 -4.40 -9.73 -1.84
C HIS A 48 -4.85 -11.13 -1.36
N LYS A 49 -3.99 -12.11 -1.59
CA LYS A 49 -4.27 -13.54 -1.31
C LYS A 49 -3.70 -14.02 0.02
N GLN A 50 -2.80 -13.26 0.64
CA GLN A 50 -1.99 -13.70 1.77
C GLN A 50 -2.03 -12.68 2.91
N LYS A 51 -1.93 -13.15 4.15
CA LYS A 51 -1.79 -12.30 5.34
C LYS A 51 -0.32 -12.24 5.74
N GLY A 52 0.10 -11.16 6.41
CA GLY A 52 1.46 -11.04 6.92
C GLY A 52 2.04 -9.64 6.80
N ARG A 53 3.36 -9.52 6.97
CA ARG A 53 4.07 -8.26 6.84
C ARG A 53 4.29 -7.92 5.37
N VAL A 54 4.05 -6.67 5.00
CA VAL A 54 4.26 -6.15 3.65
C VAL A 54 5.05 -4.85 3.68
N LYS A 55 5.79 -4.58 2.62
CA LYS A 55 6.22 -3.22 2.26
C LYS A 55 5.14 -2.61 1.38
N VAL A 56 4.63 -1.45 1.77
CA VAL A 56 3.69 -0.63 1.03
C VAL A 56 4.48 0.37 0.21
N TYR A 57 4.41 0.27 -1.12
CA TYR A 57 5.03 1.22 -2.03
C TYR A 57 4.02 2.25 -2.51
N VAL A 58 4.45 3.50 -2.61
CA VAL A 58 3.65 4.61 -3.15
C VAL A 58 4.35 5.21 -4.36
N ASP A 59 3.62 5.41 -5.45
CA ASP A 59 4.13 5.83 -6.77
C ASP A 59 4.90 4.74 -7.54
N GLY A 60 4.61 3.46 -7.26
CA GLY A 60 5.07 2.32 -8.05
C GLY A 60 6.03 1.40 -7.29
N ASN A 61 6.27 0.22 -7.88
CA ASN A 61 7.12 -0.80 -7.29
C ASN A 61 8.53 -0.24 -7.07
N HIS A 62 9.04 -0.34 -5.85
CA HIS A 62 10.38 0.09 -5.45
C HIS A 62 10.57 1.61 -5.28
N SER A 63 9.48 2.35 -5.10
CA SER A 63 9.55 3.73 -4.62
C SER A 63 10.45 3.85 -3.36
N PRO A 64 11.25 4.93 -3.24
CA PRO A 64 12.00 5.20 -2.01
C PRO A 64 11.06 5.37 -0.80
N HIS A 65 9.81 5.78 -1.05
CA HIS A 65 8.77 5.84 -0.03
C HIS A 65 8.12 4.47 0.13
N LYS A 66 8.57 3.75 1.17
CA LYS A 66 8.00 2.48 1.60
C LYS A 66 7.68 2.48 3.08
N THR A 67 6.49 2.01 3.42
CA THR A 67 6.04 1.80 4.82
C THR A 67 5.87 0.31 5.07
N VAL A 68 6.25 -0.19 6.24
CA VAL A 68 6.01 -1.60 6.60
C VAL A 68 4.71 -1.70 7.41
N ALA A 69 3.84 -2.62 7.03
CA ALA A 69 2.57 -2.86 7.71
C ALA A 69 2.24 -4.35 7.76
N THR A 70 1.31 -4.74 8.63
CA THR A 70 0.74 -6.09 8.67
C THR A 70 -0.64 -6.05 8.01
N VAL A 71 -0.92 -6.95 7.07
CA VAL A 71 -2.19 -7.02 6.32
C VAL A 71 -2.96 -8.32 6.62
N PRO A 72 -4.31 -8.29 6.59
CA PRO A 72 -5.16 -7.16 6.24
C PRO A 72 -5.29 -6.12 7.36
N SER A 73 -5.25 -4.83 7.01
CA SER A 73 -5.45 -3.71 7.94
C SER A 73 -5.77 -2.40 7.19
N SER A 74 -6.08 -1.35 7.96
CA SER A 74 -6.11 0.04 7.48
C SER A 74 -4.75 0.68 7.75
N ILE A 75 -4.13 1.22 6.70
CA ILE A 75 -2.75 1.73 6.71
C ILE A 75 -2.78 3.19 6.28
N THR A 76 -2.13 4.06 7.04
CA THR A 76 -1.91 5.46 6.64
C THR A 76 -0.45 5.66 6.30
N VAL A 77 -0.17 6.17 5.09
CA VAL A 77 1.19 6.52 4.64
C VAL A 77 1.27 8.03 4.48
N PHE A 78 2.21 8.63 5.20
CA PHE A 78 2.53 10.05 5.09
C PHE A 78 3.68 10.22 4.09
N LEU A 79 3.45 11.00 3.04
CA LEU A 79 4.48 11.48 2.15
C LEU A 79 4.96 12.85 2.64
N ASN A 80 6.28 13.05 2.61
CA ASN A 80 6.89 14.35 2.82
C ASN A 80 6.67 15.27 1.59
#